data_AF-A0AAV9B8A8-F1
#
_entry.id   AF-A0AAV9B8A8-F1
#
_cell.length_a   1.000
_cell.length_b   1.000
_cell.length_c   1.000
_cell.angle_alpha   90.00
_cell.angle_beta   90.00
_cell.angle_gamma   90.00
#
_symmetry.space_group_name_H-M   'P 1'
#
loop_
_entity.id
_entity.type
_entity.pdbx_description
1 polymer ?
#
loop_
_entity_poly.entity_id
_entity_poly.type
_entity_poly.pdbx_seq_one_letter_code
_entity_poly.pdbx_strand_id
1 'polypeptide(L)'
;MRRRFFWSGASDVSSKPCLVKWNKICTPKALGRLGVLELERMNKALLSKWLWKWVDSPNSLWVKLFRERYEGSSIGPGLPTPSRQMSFLTKAWFALGGGGDFKSSLYWRLGNGHKARFWREWWCGEAPLSMAYSRVAQAVENIESTIQ
;
A
#
# COMPACT_ATOMS: atom_id res chain seq x y z
N MET A 1 -24.32 -0.71 -18.72
CA MET A 1 -23.87 -0.95 -20.11
C MET A 1 -22.66 -1.90 -20.26
N ARG A 2 -21.64 -1.92 -19.38
CA ARG A 2 -20.43 -2.75 -19.56
C ARG A 2 -20.55 -4.26 -19.29
N ARG A 3 -21.57 -4.72 -18.54
CA ARG A 3 -21.69 -6.14 -18.11
C ARG A 3 -22.14 -7.09 -19.22
N ARG A 4 -22.95 -6.63 -20.19
CA ARG A 4 -23.44 -7.47 -21.29
C ARG A 4 -22.34 -7.81 -22.31
N PHE A 5 -21.39 -6.90 -22.54
CA PHE A 5 -20.34 -7.07 -23.56
C PHE A 5 -19.35 -8.20 -23.24
N PHE A 6 -19.09 -8.47 -21.95
CA PHE A 6 -18.16 -9.53 -21.54
C PHE A 6 -18.80 -10.92 -21.45
N TRP A 7 -20.10 -10.98 -21.19
CA TRP A 7 -20.74 -12.19 -20.66
C TRP A 7 -21.93 -12.69 -21.50
N SER A 8 -22.40 -11.91 -22.48
CA SER A 8 -23.43 -12.37 -23.42
C SER A 8 -22.82 -12.51 -24.82
N GLY A 9 -22.94 -13.71 -25.38
CA GLY A 9 -22.76 -13.91 -26.82
C GLY A 9 -23.80 -13.11 -27.61
N ALA A 10 -23.47 -12.80 -28.87
CA ALA A 10 -24.37 -12.10 -29.78
C ALA A 10 -25.74 -12.81 -29.80
N SER A 11 -26.79 -12.00 -29.72
CA SER A 11 -28.19 -12.40 -29.63
C SER A 11 -28.61 -13.21 -30.85
N ASP A 12 -28.47 -14.55 -30.78
CA ASP A 12 -29.40 -15.51 -31.41
C ASP A 12 -29.09 -16.99 -31.13
N VAL A 13 -27.99 -17.31 -30.45
CA VAL A 13 -27.70 -18.69 -30.04
C VAL A 13 -27.69 -18.73 -28.53
N SER A 14 -28.45 -19.68 -27.95
CA SER A 14 -28.57 -19.99 -26.52
C SER A 14 -27.46 -19.36 -25.68
N SER A 15 -27.82 -18.44 -24.77
CA SER A 15 -26.95 -17.65 -23.89
C SER A 15 -25.94 -18.52 -23.09
N LYS A 16 -24.92 -19.04 -23.76
CA LYS A 16 -23.81 -19.77 -23.13
C LYS A 16 -22.78 -18.72 -22.73
N PRO A 17 -22.39 -18.65 -21.45
CA PRO A 17 -21.34 -17.74 -21.03
C PRO A 17 -20.06 -18.06 -21.79
N CYS A 18 -19.47 -17.05 -22.44
CA CYS A 18 -18.18 -17.22 -23.08
C CYS A 18 -17.11 -17.28 -21.98
N LEU A 19 -16.76 -18.50 -21.55
CA LEU A 19 -15.76 -18.74 -20.52
C LEU A 19 -14.35 -18.53 -21.08
N VAL A 20 -13.97 -17.26 -21.25
CA VAL A 20 -12.60 -16.89 -21.61
C VAL A 20 -11.76 -16.77 -20.34
N LYS A 21 -10.62 -17.46 -20.29
CA LYS A 21 -9.67 -17.35 -19.16
C LYS A 21 -9.26 -15.89 -18.97
N TRP A 22 -9.35 -15.38 -17.73
CA TRP A 22 -9.04 -13.98 -17.38
C TRP A 22 -7.66 -13.53 -17.87
N ASN A 23 -6.64 -14.39 -17.75
CA ASN A 23 -5.28 -14.12 -18.23
C ASN A 23 -5.22 -13.82 -19.74
N LYS A 24 -6.14 -14.38 -20.53
CA LYS A 24 -6.24 -14.09 -21.97
C LYS A 24 -6.85 -12.72 -22.25
N ILE A 25 -7.73 -12.25 -21.36
CA ILE A 25 -8.36 -10.93 -21.47
C ILE A 25 -7.37 -9.83 -21.06
N CYS A 26 -6.53 -10.12 -20.06
CA CYS A 26 -5.59 -9.16 -19.48
C CYS A 26 -4.33 -8.89 -20.31
N THR A 27 -4.20 -9.53 -21.47
CA THR A 27 -3.01 -9.39 -22.32
C THR A 27 -3.07 -8.06 -23.09
N PRO A 28 -1.95 -7.33 -23.26
CA PRO A 28 -1.92 -6.03 -23.92
C PRO A 28 -2.56 -6.03 -25.32
N LYS A 29 -3.19 -4.91 -25.71
CA LYS A 29 -3.81 -4.74 -27.04
C LYS A 29 -2.82 -4.93 -28.19
N ALA A 30 -1.55 -4.59 -27.97
CA ALA A 30 -0.47 -4.80 -28.93
C ALA A 30 -0.30 -6.27 -29.35
N LEU A 31 -0.74 -7.21 -28.53
CA LEU A 31 -0.72 -8.64 -28.81
C LEU A 31 -2.07 -9.15 -29.35
N GLY A 32 -2.91 -8.26 -29.90
CA GLY A 32 -4.19 -8.60 -30.52
C GLY A 32 -5.29 -9.02 -29.53
N ARG A 33 -5.16 -8.67 -28.24
CA ARG A 33 -6.12 -9.03 -27.19
C ARG A 33 -6.87 -7.80 -26.66
N LEU A 34 -7.81 -8.04 -25.74
CA LEU A 34 -8.73 -6.99 -25.25
C LEU A 34 -8.02 -5.87 -24.47
N GLY A 35 -6.84 -6.14 -23.89
CA GLY A 35 -6.04 -5.15 -23.19
C GLY A 35 -6.67 -4.63 -21.90
N VAL A 36 -7.46 -5.48 -21.22
CA VAL A 36 -8.00 -5.14 -19.91
C VAL A 36 -6.87 -5.19 -18.90
N LEU A 37 -6.78 -4.21 -18.00
CA LEU A 37 -5.78 -4.27 -16.94
C LEU A 37 -6.08 -5.43 -15.99
N GLU A 38 -5.05 -6.15 -15.59
CA GLU A 38 -5.17 -7.22 -14.61
C GLU A 38 -5.75 -6.68 -13.30
N LEU A 39 -6.93 -7.17 -12.93
CA LEU A 39 -7.69 -6.67 -11.79
C LEU A 39 -6.91 -6.76 -10.48
N GLU A 40 -6.14 -7.84 -10.29
CA GLU A 40 -5.29 -8.00 -9.11
C GLU A 40 -4.23 -6.89 -9.04
N ARG A 41 -3.55 -6.63 -10.16
CA ARG A 41 -2.53 -5.59 -10.27
C ARG A 41 -3.11 -4.19 -10.06
N MET A 42 -4.29 -3.94 -10.61
CA MET A 42 -5.01 -2.68 -10.43
C MET A 42 -5.47 -2.50 -8.98
N ASN A 43 -5.99 -3.55 -8.34
CA ASN A 43 -6.38 -3.51 -6.93
C ASN A 43 -5.17 -3.26 -6.04
N LYS A 44 -4.05 -3.96 -6.25
CA LYS A 44 -2.79 -3.69 -5.53
C LYS A 44 -2.37 -2.22 -5.70
N ALA A 45 -2.32 -1.70 -6.92
CA ALA A 45 -1.96 -0.30 -7.19
C ALA A 45 -2.91 0.71 -6.51
N LEU A 46 -4.22 0.44 -6.50
CA LEU A 46 -5.20 1.29 -5.82
C LEU A 46 -4.98 1.28 -4.31
N LEU A 47 -4.79 0.10 -3.71
CA LEU A 47 -4.52 -0.03 -2.29
C LEU A 47 -3.21 0.65 -1.89
N SER A 48 -2.14 0.49 -2.67
CA SER A 48 -0.86 1.20 -2.47
C SER A 48 -1.01 2.71 -2.63
N LYS A 49 -1.85 3.19 -3.55
CA LYS A 49 -2.15 4.63 -3.70
C LYS A 49 -2.81 5.21 -2.45
N TRP A 50 -3.67 4.44 -1.77
CA TRP A 50 -4.25 4.85 -0.49
C TRP A 50 -3.20 4.88 0.64
N LEU A 51 -2.27 3.91 0.65
CA LEU A 51 -1.14 3.93 1.58
C LEU A 51 -0.21 5.13 1.33
N TRP A 52 0.00 5.52 0.06
CA TRP A 52 0.73 6.74 -0.25
C TRP A 52 0.04 7.98 0.29
N LYS A 53 -1.28 8.12 0.06
CA LYS A 53 -2.05 9.25 0.60
C LYS A 53 -2.01 9.33 2.13
N TRP A 54 -1.91 8.19 2.82
CA TRP A 54 -1.73 8.16 4.26
C TRP A 54 -0.44 8.88 4.70
N VAL A 55 0.65 8.60 4.00
CA VAL A 55 1.98 9.14 4.32
C VAL A 55 2.10 10.60 3.85
N ASP A 56 1.67 10.88 2.62
CA ASP A 56 1.80 12.19 1.95
C ASP A 56 0.87 13.26 2.54
N SER A 57 -0.35 12.88 2.95
CA SER A 57 -1.39 13.81 3.38
C SER A 57 -1.90 13.49 4.81
N PRO A 58 -1.04 13.60 5.84
CA PRO A 58 -1.40 13.25 7.22
C PRO A 58 -2.50 14.15 7.80
N ASN A 59 -2.70 15.34 7.22
CA ASN A 59 -3.70 16.30 7.68
C ASN A 59 -5.12 16.03 7.15
N SER A 60 -5.29 15.06 6.26
CA SER A 60 -6.59 14.67 5.72
C SER A 60 -7.51 14.14 6.83
N LEU A 61 -8.80 14.50 6.78
CA LEU A 61 -9.77 14.14 7.83
C LEU A 61 -9.87 12.64 8.07
N TRP A 62 -9.85 11.82 7.01
CA TRP A 62 -9.91 10.37 7.15
C TRP A 62 -8.66 9.80 7.82
N VAL A 63 -7.48 10.40 7.61
CA VAL A 63 -6.25 9.99 8.30
C VAL A 63 -6.34 10.36 9.77
N LYS A 64 -6.73 11.60 10.09
CA LYS A 64 -6.92 12.06 11.48
C LYS A 64 -7.88 11.18 12.26
N LEU A 65 -9.08 10.94 11.71
CA LEU A 65 -10.10 10.09 12.33
C LEU A 65 -9.57 8.67 12.57
N PHE A 66 -8.83 8.14 11.61
CA PHE A 66 -8.28 6.80 11.72
C PHE A 66 -7.17 6.72 12.77
N ARG A 67 -6.27 7.70 12.81
CA ARG A 67 -5.21 7.77 13.83
C ARG A 67 -5.78 7.86 15.24
N GLU A 68 -6.77 8.74 15.42
CA GLU A 68 -7.49 8.89 16.69
C GLU A 68 -8.15 7.58 17.12
N ARG A 69 -8.73 6.84 16.17
CA ARG A 69 -9.43 5.58 16.44
C ARG A 69 -8.52 4.38 16.68
N TYR A 70 -7.35 4.31 16.04
CA TYR A 70 -6.57 3.06 15.96
C TYR A 70 -5.09 3.17 16.36
N GLU A 71 -4.48 4.35 16.34
CA GLU A 71 -3.03 4.54 16.59
C GLU A 71 -2.71 5.26 17.91
N GLY A 72 -3.70 5.91 18.54
CA GLY A 72 -3.46 6.72 19.74
C GLY A 72 -2.39 7.80 19.52
N SER A 73 -1.63 8.14 20.55
CA SER A 73 -0.59 9.19 20.52
C SER A 73 0.69 8.82 19.76
N SER A 74 0.70 7.73 18.99
CA SER A 74 1.88 7.35 18.21
C SER A 74 2.02 8.25 16.98
N ILE A 75 2.66 9.41 17.22
CA ILE A 75 3.03 10.36 16.18
C ILE A 75 4.26 9.78 15.48
N GLY A 76 4.01 8.99 14.45
CA GLY A 76 5.02 8.51 13.53
C GLY A 76 4.48 8.64 12.12
N PRO A 77 5.30 9.02 11.14
CA PRO A 77 4.86 9.08 9.75
C PRO A 77 4.89 7.70 9.05
N GLY A 78 5.17 6.64 9.80
CA GLY A 78 5.17 5.28 9.30
C GLY A 78 3.78 4.76 8.91
N LEU A 79 3.76 3.60 8.27
CA LEU A 79 2.51 2.88 8.05
C LEU A 79 1.90 2.47 9.40
N PRO A 80 0.56 2.44 9.49
CA PRO A 80 -0.15 2.00 10.68
C PRO A 80 0.25 0.60 11.12
N THR A 81 0.44 0.47 12.42
CA THR A 81 0.69 -0.82 13.06
C THR A 81 -0.66 -1.52 13.25
N PRO A 82 -0.86 -2.74 12.72
CA PRO A 82 -2.14 -3.43 12.87
C PRO A 82 -2.50 -3.62 14.35
N SER A 83 -3.56 -2.96 14.82
CA SER A 83 -4.07 -3.10 16.18
C SER A 83 -5.21 -4.13 16.26
N ARG A 84 -5.46 -4.66 17.45
CA ARG A 84 -6.53 -5.66 17.67
C ARG A 84 -7.90 -5.12 17.31
N GLN A 85 -8.12 -3.82 17.50
CA GLN A 85 -9.38 -3.10 17.27
C GLN A 85 -9.69 -2.85 15.79
N MET A 86 -8.71 -2.99 14.90
CA MET A 86 -8.90 -2.80 13.47
C MET A 86 -9.72 -3.95 12.86
N SER A 87 -10.62 -3.59 11.93
CA SER A 87 -11.42 -4.58 11.21
C SER A 87 -10.56 -5.48 10.32
N PHE A 88 -11.09 -6.65 9.95
CA PHE A 88 -10.44 -7.54 9.00
C PHE A 88 -10.11 -6.84 7.68
N LEU A 89 -11.06 -6.07 7.12
CA LEU A 89 -10.86 -5.35 5.87
C LEU A 89 -9.74 -4.32 5.96
N THR A 90 -9.62 -3.67 7.11
CA THR A 90 -8.58 -2.69 7.36
C THR A 90 -7.21 -3.35 7.44
N LYS A 91 -7.09 -4.50 8.11
CA LYS A 91 -5.85 -5.31 8.15
C LYS A 91 -5.50 -5.85 6.75
N ALA A 92 -6.49 -6.34 6.02
CA ALA A 92 -6.33 -6.85 4.66
C ALA A 92 -5.86 -5.76 3.69
N TRP A 93 -6.36 -4.53 3.81
CA TRP A 93 -5.88 -3.40 3.01
C TRP A 93 -4.37 -3.18 3.20
N PHE A 94 -3.84 -3.19 4.43
CA PHE A 94 -2.40 -3.05 4.67
C PHE A 94 -1.60 -4.24 4.15
N ALA A 95 -2.09 -5.46 4.36
CA ALA A 95 -1.41 -6.66 3.87
C ALA A 95 -1.37 -6.71 2.33
N LEU A 96 -2.49 -6.44 1.67
CA LEU A 96 -2.64 -6.56 0.22
C LEU A 96 -2.16 -5.32 -0.55
N GLY A 97 -2.17 -4.15 0.08
CA GLY A 97 -1.61 -2.91 -0.49
C GLY A 97 -0.10 -2.88 -0.55
N GLY A 98 0.57 -3.96 -0.14
CA GLY A 98 2.01 -4.10 -0.17
C GLY A 98 2.68 -3.69 1.14
N GLY A 99 2.12 -3.95 2.32
CA GLY A 99 2.73 -3.56 3.59
C GLY A 99 4.23 -3.91 3.75
N GLY A 100 4.74 -4.92 3.03
CA GLY A 100 6.17 -5.20 2.83
C GLY A 100 6.79 -4.41 1.66
N ASP A 101 6.40 -4.70 0.42
CA ASP A 101 6.99 -4.11 -0.80
C ASP A 101 6.83 -2.59 -0.93
N PHE A 102 5.73 -2.05 -0.41
CA PHE A 102 5.44 -0.62 -0.37
C PHE A 102 6.32 0.09 0.67
N LYS A 103 6.58 -0.55 1.83
CA LYS A 103 7.49 -0.01 2.85
C LYS A 103 8.92 0.09 2.33
N SER A 104 9.41 -0.91 1.62
CA SER A 104 10.74 -0.87 1.01
C SER A 104 10.84 0.10 -0.17
N SER A 105 9.72 0.46 -0.79
CA SER A 105 9.65 1.46 -1.86
C SER A 105 9.50 2.90 -1.37
N LEU A 106 9.31 3.10 -0.06
CA LEU A 106 9.21 4.42 0.57
C LEU A 106 10.58 4.86 1.08
N TYR A 107 11.07 5.98 0.57
CA TYR A 107 12.26 6.64 1.10
C TYR A 107 11.90 8.02 1.62
N TRP A 108 12.50 8.37 2.76
CA TRP A 108 12.33 9.68 3.36
C TRP A 108 13.13 10.73 2.61
N ARG A 109 12.46 11.81 2.17
CA ARG A 109 13.12 13.06 1.83
C ARG A 109 13.04 13.98 3.04
N LEU A 110 14.19 14.25 3.65
CA LEU A 110 14.32 15.10 4.82
C LEU A 110 13.81 16.51 4.51
N GLY A 111 12.76 16.90 5.25
CA GLY A 111 12.33 18.28 5.39
C GLY A 111 12.85 18.85 6.71
N ASN A 112 11.94 19.23 7.61
CA ASN A 112 12.25 19.91 8.87
C ASN A 112 12.60 18.99 10.07
N GLY A 113 13.10 17.76 9.84
CA GLY A 113 13.67 16.85 10.87
C GLY A 113 12.71 16.28 11.93
N HIS A 114 11.83 17.11 12.51
CA HIS A 114 11.01 16.90 13.71
C HIS A 114 9.96 15.77 13.67
N LYS A 115 9.79 15.09 12.54
CA LYS A 115 8.84 13.97 12.40
C LYS A 115 9.52 12.66 12.01
N ALA A 116 10.80 12.71 11.63
CA ALA A 116 11.52 11.57 11.11
C ALA A 116 12.30 10.87 12.23
N ARG A 117 11.97 9.61 12.51
CA ARG A 117 12.72 8.79 13.47
C ARG A 117 13.97 8.24 12.82
N PHE A 118 15.12 8.78 13.19
CA PHE A 118 16.40 8.49 12.53
C PHE A 118 16.71 6.99 12.47
N TRP A 119 16.52 6.24 13.55
CA TRP A 119 16.94 4.83 13.57
C TRP A 119 15.93 3.84 13.00
N ARG A 120 14.63 4.18 13.00
CA ARG A 120 13.54 3.27 12.62
C ARG A 120 13.04 3.45 11.19
N GLU A 121 13.39 4.55 10.53
CA GLU A 121 12.93 4.83 9.18
C GLU A 121 13.88 4.29 8.10
N TRP A 122 13.32 4.00 6.92
CA TRP A 122 14.08 3.64 5.72
C TRP A 122 14.59 4.93 5.07
N TRP A 123 15.88 5.20 5.28
CA TRP A 123 16.59 6.33 4.66
C TRP A 123 17.11 5.95 3.28
N CYS A 124 17.94 4.92 3.24
CA CYS A 124 18.58 4.40 2.05
C CYS A 124 18.91 2.91 2.26
N GLY A 125 18.67 2.09 1.23
CA GLY A 125 18.93 0.64 1.27
C GLY A 125 17.71 -0.22 1.61
N GLU A 126 17.96 -1.50 1.91
CA GLU A 126 16.91 -2.52 2.07
C GLU A 126 16.34 -2.62 3.49
N ALA A 127 16.98 -1.99 4.49
CA ALA A 127 16.61 -2.07 5.90
C ALA A 127 16.77 -0.73 6.64
N PRO A 128 16.12 -0.53 7.81
CA PRO A 128 16.34 0.64 8.66
C PRO A 128 17.76 0.69 9.19
N LEU A 129 18.25 1.89 9.52
CA LEU A 129 19.59 2.08 10.07
C LEU A 129 19.83 1.28 11.36
N SER A 130 18.79 1.09 12.20
CA SER A 130 18.89 0.24 13.39
C SER A 130 19.19 -1.23 13.09
N MET A 131 18.69 -1.75 11.96
CA MET A 131 18.93 -3.15 11.57
C MET A 131 20.24 -3.28 10.79
N ALA A 132 20.56 -2.30 9.94
CA ALA A 132 21.82 -2.27 9.19
C ALA A 132 23.04 -2.09 10.11
N TYR A 133 22.92 -1.25 11.15
CA TYR A 133 24.00 -0.92 12.09
C TYR A 133 23.63 -1.30 13.53
N SER A 134 23.33 -2.59 13.75
CA SER A 134 22.82 -3.11 15.03
C SER A 134 23.73 -2.82 16.24
N ARG A 135 25.06 -2.88 16.07
CA ARG A 135 26.02 -2.58 17.16
C ARG A 135 25.98 -1.10 17.58
N VAL A 136 25.80 -0.20 16.62
CA VAL A 136 25.69 1.24 16.91
C VAL A 136 24.34 1.54 17.53
N ALA A 137 23.26 0.93 17.02
CA ALA A 137 21.92 1.09 17.58
C ALA A 137 21.83 0.65 19.05
N GLN A 138 22.54 -0.40 19.45
CA GLN A 138 22.60 -0.85 20.86
C GLN A 138 23.36 0.11 21.78
N ALA A 139 24.29 0.90 21.24
CA ALA A 139 25.09 1.85 22.00
C ALA A 139 24.40 3.23 22.15
N VAL A 140 23.31 3.46 21.45
CA VAL A 140 22.56 4.72 21.49
C VAL A 140 21.49 4.66 22.58
N GLU A 141 21.57 5.58 23.55
CA GLU A 141 20.62 5.66 24.67
C GLU A 141 19.17 5.94 24.24
N ASN A 142 18.96 6.59 23.08
CA ASN A 142 17.63 6.94 22.60
C ASN A 142 17.43 6.59 21.11
N ILE A 143 17.01 5.36 20.84
CA ILE A 143 16.68 4.86 19.49
C ILE A 143 15.47 5.60 18.86
N GLU A 144 14.63 6.26 19.69
CA GLU A 144 13.49 7.04 19.21
C GLU A 144 13.86 8.50 18.89
N SER A 145 15.16 8.85 18.87
CA SER A 145 15.60 10.20 18.56
C SER A 145 15.16 10.67 17.18
N THR A 146 14.53 11.84 17.16
CA THR A 146 14.16 12.57 15.95
C THR A 146 15.32 13.45 15.49
N ILE A 147 15.49 13.67 14.19
CA ILE A 147 16.54 14.55 13.65
C ILE A 147 16.24 16.01 14.04
N GLN A 148 17.20 16.68 14.69
CA GLN A 148 17.15 18.12 15.00
C GLN A 148 17.71 18.96 13.85
#